data_AF-A0A2E1MN57-F1
#
_entry.id   AF-A0A2E1MN57-F1
#
_cell.length_a   1.000
_cell.length_b   1.000
_cell.length_c   1.000
_cell.angle_alpha   90.00
_cell.angle_beta   90.00
_cell.angle_gamma   90.00
#
_symmetry.space_group_name_H-M   'P 1'
#
loop_
_entity.id
_entity.type
_entity.pdbx_description
1 polymer ?
#
loop_
_entity_poly.entity_id
_entity_poly.type
_entity_poly.pdbx_seq_one_letter_code
_entity_poly.pdbx_strand_id
1 'polypeptide(L)'
;MYKLILSLLFIFPVYLTADFDNKCSVLITLRFQSNEDAYKDALNKIQQCEKYDILSVTSFLEASISKVYVTDLIQNMCMFNHEIVTLIDDKTSNLSCVYRGKARTERKFK
;
A
#
# COMPACT_ATOMS: atom_id res chain seq x y z
N MET A 1 -25.00 38.35 35.11
CA MET A 1 -24.40 38.39 33.76
C MET A 1 -23.31 37.31 33.55
N TYR A 2 -23.50 36.05 33.95
CA TYR A 2 -22.56 34.95 33.61
C TYR A 2 -23.27 33.60 33.62
N LYS A 3 -24.19 33.37 32.67
CA LYS A 3 -24.90 32.08 32.53
C LYS A 3 -24.74 31.41 31.15
N LEU A 4 -23.78 31.82 30.32
CA LEU A 4 -23.77 31.37 28.92
C LEU A 4 -22.37 31.15 28.29
N ILE A 5 -21.36 30.76 29.07
CA ILE A 5 -20.02 30.49 28.51
C ILE A 5 -19.44 29.15 29.00
N LEU A 6 -20.25 28.10 29.12
CA LEU A 6 -19.73 26.77 29.43
C LEU A 6 -20.45 25.65 28.66
N SER A 7 -20.76 25.88 27.39
CA SER A 7 -21.42 24.87 26.53
C SER A 7 -20.67 24.56 25.24
N LEU A 8 -19.47 25.12 24.99
CA LEU A 8 -18.80 25.00 23.69
C LEU A 8 -17.63 23.99 23.63
N LEU A 9 -17.38 23.21 24.68
CA LEU A 9 -16.28 22.22 24.72
C LEU A 9 -16.72 20.78 24.47
N PHE A 10 -17.99 20.54 24.13
CA PHE A 10 -18.58 19.19 24.00
C PHE A 10 -18.82 18.73 22.56
N ILE A 11 -18.13 19.32 21.58
CA ILE A 11 -18.21 18.84 20.20
C ILE A 11 -16.78 18.64 19.73
N PHE A 12 -16.32 17.39 19.78
CA PHE A 12 -15.36 16.73 18.89
C PHE A 12 -14.59 15.67 19.67
N PRO A 13 -15.00 14.40 19.62
CA PRO A 13 -14.01 13.36 19.70
C PRO A 13 -13.32 13.31 18.34
N VAL A 14 -12.13 13.92 18.26
CA VAL A 14 -11.22 13.73 17.13
C VAL A 14 -10.64 12.32 17.26
N TYR A 15 -11.35 11.32 16.74
CA TYR A 15 -10.78 9.99 16.53
C TYR A 15 -9.92 10.04 15.26
N LEU A 16 -8.69 10.54 15.39
CA LEU A 16 -7.65 10.33 14.37
C LEU A 16 -6.79 9.14 14.80
N THR A 17 -7.39 7.96 14.81
CA THR A 17 -6.65 6.70 14.84
C THR A 17 -6.53 6.23 13.40
N ALA A 18 -5.43 6.60 12.73
CA ALA A 18 -5.02 5.84 11.56
C ALA A 18 -4.46 4.53 12.10
N ASP A 19 -5.24 3.46 11.96
CA ASP A 19 -4.83 2.12 12.35
C ASP A 19 -3.87 1.61 11.26
N PHE A 20 -2.57 1.71 11.53
CA PHE A 20 -1.52 1.15 10.68
C PHE A 20 -1.19 -0.30 11.07
N ASP A 21 -1.96 -0.93 11.97
CA ASP A 21 -1.60 -2.25 12.50
C ASP A 21 -2.03 -3.39 11.56
N ASN A 22 -2.90 -3.11 10.58
CA ASN A 22 -3.33 -4.09 9.60
C ASN A 22 -2.28 -4.26 8.48
N LYS A 23 -1.70 -5.45 8.41
CA LYS A 23 -0.74 -5.84 7.37
C LYS A 23 -1.45 -6.54 6.21
N CYS A 24 -1.36 -5.95 5.01
CA CYS A 24 -1.81 -6.60 3.77
C CYS A 24 -0.63 -7.29 3.07
N SER A 25 -0.57 -8.63 3.17
CA SER A 25 0.54 -9.42 2.62
C SER A 25 0.22 -9.97 1.24
N VAL A 26 1.06 -9.69 0.24
CA VAL A 26 0.87 -10.11 -1.15
C VAL A 26 2.10 -10.84 -1.66
N LEU A 27 1.87 -11.92 -2.40
CA LEU A 27 2.93 -12.77 -2.94
C LEU A 27 2.95 -12.72 -4.46
N ILE A 28 4.13 -12.47 -5.04
CA ILE A 28 4.36 -12.51 -6.49
C ILE A 28 5.27 -13.70 -6.79
N THR A 29 4.71 -14.74 -7.42
CA THR A 29 5.49 -15.90 -7.87
C THR A 29 5.09 -16.30 -9.27
N LEU A 30 6.02 -16.88 -10.03
CA LEU A 30 5.71 -17.52 -11.32
C LEU A 30 4.80 -18.76 -11.16
N ARG A 31 4.65 -19.27 -9.93
CA ARG A 31 4.03 -20.55 -9.62
C ARG A 31 2.63 -20.34 -9.06
N PHE A 32 1.65 -20.03 -9.92
CA PHE A 32 0.27 -20.38 -9.59
C PHE A 32 -0.45 -21.01 -10.79
N GLN A 33 -1.37 -21.91 -10.44
CA GLN A 33 -2.06 -22.89 -11.27
C GLN A 33 -3.08 -22.29 -12.26
N SER A 34 -2.94 -21.01 -12.62
CA SER A 34 -3.82 -20.29 -13.53
C SER A 34 -3.01 -19.68 -14.68
N ASN A 35 -3.65 -19.44 -15.82
CA ASN A 35 -3.03 -18.80 -16.99
C ASN A 35 -2.89 -17.26 -16.84
N GLU A 36 -3.04 -16.73 -15.63
CA GLU A 36 -3.00 -15.29 -15.39
C GLU A 36 -1.58 -14.79 -15.08
N ASP A 37 -1.28 -13.58 -15.54
CA ASP A 37 -0.01 -12.90 -15.25
C ASP A 37 0.15 -12.71 -13.74
N ALA A 38 1.26 -13.22 -13.18
CA ALA A 38 1.59 -13.14 -11.76
C ALA A 38 1.52 -11.71 -11.20
N TYR A 39 1.82 -10.70 -12.03
CA TYR A 39 1.72 -9.31 -11.61
C TYR A 39 0.26 -8.83 -11.52
N LYS A 40 -0.60 -9.26 -12.43
CA LYS A 40 -2.03 -8.91 -12.41
C LYS A 40 -2.74 -9.52 -11.20
N ASP A 41 -2.43 -10.78 -10.86
CA ASP A 41 -2.95 -11.40 -9.64
C ASP A 41 -2.52 -10.61 -8.39
N ALA A 42 -1.26 -10.20 -8.33
CA ALA A 42 -0.77 -9.36 -7.24
C ALA A 42 -1.52 -8.02 -7.16
N LEU A 43 -1.73 -7.32 -8.29
CA LEU A 43 -2.50 -6.09 -8.32
C LEU A 43 -3.94 -6.28 -7.83
N ASN A 44 -4.60 -7.36 -8.25
CA ASN A 44 -5.97 -7.67 -7.82
C ASN A 44 -6.04 -7.89 -6.30
N LYS A 45 -5.04 -8.56 -5.70
CA LYS A 45 -4.95 -8.73 -4.25
C LYS A 45 -4.66 -7.41 -3.53
N ILE A 46 -3.77 -6.58 -4.07
CA ILE A 46 -3.45 -5.25 -3.51
C ILE A 46 -4.69 -4.35 -3.48
N GLN A 47 -5.54 -4.42 -4.50
CA GLN A 47 -6.78 -3.63 -4.56
C GLN A 47 -7.81 -4.03 -3.49
N GLN A 48 -7.66 -5.18 -2.85
CA GLN A 48 -8.50 -5.63 -1.74
C GLN A 48 -7.99 -5.10 -0.38
N CYS A 49 -6.78 -4.54 -0.31
CA CYS A 49 -6.23 -3.96 0.91
C CYS A 49 -6.96 -2.64 1.28
N GLU A 50 -6.98 -2.29 2.57
CA GLU A 50 -7.55 -1.04 3.04
C GLU A 50 -6.54 0.10 2.99
N LYS A 51 -7.02 1.32 2.77
CA LYS A 51 -6.18 2.50 2.79
C LYS A 51 -5.49 2.63 4.16
N TYR A 52 -4.19 2.90 4.14
CA TYR A 52 -3.28 2.99 5.28
C TYR A 52 -2.79 1.65 5.84
N ASP A 53 -3.20 0.51 5.29
CA ASP A 53 -2.60 -0.77 5.64
C ASP A 53 -1.10 -0.80 5.31
N ILE A 54 -0.34 -1.61 6.06
CA ILE A 54 1.04 -1.93 5.69
C ILE A 54 1.01 -2.94 4.55
N LEU A 55 1.25 -2.47 3.34
CA LEU A 55 1.42 -3.31 2.16
C LEU A 55 2.78 -4.00 2.25
N SER A 56 2.76 -5.33 2.33
CA SER A 56 3.94 -6.20 2.42
C SER A 56 3.97 -7.15 1.23
N VAL A 57 4.75 -6.80 0.21
CA VAL A 57 4.85 -7.56 -1.04
C VAL A 57 6.15 -8.35 -1.05
N THR A 58 6.05 -9.66 -1.22
CA THR A 58 7.21 -10.55 -1.39
C THR A 58 7.18 -11.14 -2.80
N SER A 59 8.29 -10.99 -3.53
CA SER A 59 8.47 -11.46 -4.90
C SER A 59 9.56 -12.52 -4.96
N PHE A 60 9.21 -13.67 -5.55
CA PHE A 60 10.12 -14.79 -5.86
C PHE A 60 10.50 -14.82 -7.35
N LEU A 61 10.44 -13.66 -8.02
CA LEU A 61 10.86 -13.51 -9.41
C LEU A 61 12.36 -13.20 -9.47
N GLU A 62 12.93 -13.22 -10.67
CA GLU A 62 14.28 -12.71 -10.90
C GLU A 62 14.39 -11.24 -10.50
N ALA A 63 15.55 -10.84 -9.95
CA ALA A 63 15.78 -9.50 -9.44
C ALA A 63 15.47 -8.38 -10.45
N SER A 64 15.76 -8.60 -11.74
CA SER A 64 15.45 -7.67 -12.82
C SER A 64 13.95 -7.41 -12.96
N ILE A 65 13.13 -8.46 -12.89
CA ILE A 65 11.67 -8.40 -12.98
C ILE A 65 11.09 -7.83 -11.69
N SER A 66 11.54 -8.33 -10.53
CA SER A 66 11.13 -7.82 -9.22
C SER A 66 11.39 -6.32 -9.09
N LYS A 67 12.51 -5.82 -9.60
CA LYS A 67 12.83 -4.39 -9.59
C LYS A 67 11.80 -3.56 -10.35
N VAL A 68 11.38 -4.02 -11.53
CA VAL A 68 10.36 -3.34 -12.33
C VAL A 68 9.03 -3.29 -11.58
N TYR A 69 8.55 -4.43 -11.08
CA TYR A 69 7.27 -4.49 -10.37
C TYR A 69 7.28 -3.73 -9.04
N VAL A 70 8.33 -3.87 -8.23
CA VAL A 70 8.46 -3.12 -6.98
C VAL A 70 8.48 -1.62 -7.26
N THR A 71 9.17 -1.16 -8.31
CA THR A 71 9.18 0.25 -8.69
C THR A 71 7.78 0.74 -9.09
N ASP A 72 7.05 -0.04 -9.87
CA ASP A 72 5.67 0.30 -10.27
C ASP A 72 4.74 0.38 -9.04
N LEU A 73 4.81 -0.58 -8.13
CA LEU A 73 4.05 -0.58 -6.89
C LEU A 73 4.38 0.62 -6.00
N ILE A 74 5.66 0.99 -5.89
CA ILE A 74 6.08 2.19 -5.15
C ILE A 74 5.46 3.46 -5.75
N GLN A 75 5.48 3.57 -7.08
CA GLN A 75 4.92 4.72 -7.78
C GLN A 75 3.40 4.78 -7.72
N ASN A 76 2.73 3.63 -7.76
CA ASN A 76 1.29 3.60 -7.91
C ASN A 76 0.52 3.36 -6.63
N MET A 77 1.09 2.67 -5.64
CA MET A 77 0.38 2.12 -4.48
C MET A 77 0.91 2.63 -3.13
N CYS A 78 2.18 3.06 -3.04
CA CYS A 78 2.76 3.51 -1.78
C CYS A 78 2.56 5.01 -1.50
N MET A 79 2.50 5.36 -0.21
CA MET A 79 2.54 6.74 0.27
C MET A 79 3.98 7.21 0.49
N PHE A 80 4.47 8.13 -0.34
CA PHE A 80 5.87 8.61 -0.28
C PHE A 80 6.24 9.43 0.97
N ASN A 81 5.24 9.93 1.70
CA ASN A 81 5.47 10.64 2.97
C ASN A 81 5.66 9.69 4.16
N HIS A 82 5.64 8.38 3.92
CA HIS A 82 5.93 7.34 4.91
C HIS A 82 7.18 6.56 4.48
N GLU A 83 7.75 5.82 5.42
CA GLU A 83 8.89 4.96 5.15
C GLU A 83 8.53 3.88 4.13
N ILE A 84 9.46 3.62 3.21
CA ILE A 84 9.37 2.58 2.19
C ILE A 84 10.61 1.72 2.34
N VAL A 85 10.41 0.46 2.70
CA VAL A 85 11.49 -0.52 2.84
C VAL A 85 11.48 -1.41 1.60
N THR A 86 12.60 -1.47 0.90
CA THR A 86 12.79 -2.35 -0.25
C THR A 86 14.06 -3.17 -0.08
N LEU A 87 13.96 -4.45 -0.43
CA LEU A 87 15.10 -5.34 -0.55
C LEU A 87 14.95 -6.05 -1.89
N ILE A 88 15.88 -5.83 -2.81
CA ILE A 88 15.91 -6.53 -4.09
C ILE A 88 17.13 -7.43 -4.07
N ASP A 89 16.90 -8.74 -4.22
CA ASP A 89 17.92 -9.77 -4.18
C ASP A 89 17.59 -10.84 -5.23
N ASP A 90 18.59 -11.64 -5.59
CA ASP A 90 18.52 -12.66 -6.64
C ASP A 90 17.55 -13.81 -6.30
N LYS A 91 17.25 -14.00 -5.00
CA LYS A 91 16.39 -15.07 -4.50
C LYS A 91 15.01 -14.59 -4.10
N THR A 92 14.94 -13.51 -3.33
CA THR A 92 13.69 -13.00 -2.74
C THR A 92 13.73 -11.50 -2.62
N SER A 93 12.82 -10.83 -3.32
CA SER A 93 12.64 -9.39 -3.23
C SER A 93 11.47 -9.05 -2.33
N ASN A 94 11.58 -8.02 -1.50
CA ASN A 94 10.55 -7.57 -0.57
C ASN A 94 10.31 -6.06 -0.70
N LEU A 95 9.05 -5.66 -0.56
CA LEU A 95 8.59 -4.28 -0.47
C LEU A 95 7.67 -4.17 0.75
N SER A 96 7.92 -3.20 1.61
CA SER A 96 7.00 -2.79 2.66
C SER A 96 6.75 -1.29 2.58
N CYS A 97 5.48 -0.89 2.53
CA CYS A 97 5.10 0.53 2.51
C CYS A 97 3.66 0.72 3.02
N VAL A 98 3.31 1.95 3.38
CA VAL A 98 1.93 2.32 3.69
C VAL A 98 1.10 2.40 2.40
N TYR A 99 0.01 1.65 2.32
CA TYR A 99 -0.88 1.62 1.18
C TYR A 99 -1.72 2.89 1.08
N ARG A 100 -1.75 3.50 -0.11
CA ARG A 100 -2.49 4.74 -0.34
C ARG A 100 -3.99 4.56 -0.61
N GLY A 101 -4.46 3.33 -0.88
CA GLY A 101 -5.85 3.00 -1.21
C GLY A 101 -6.20 2.97 -2.71
N LYS A 102 -5.92 4.03 -3.49
CA LYS A 102 -6.21 4.06 -4.94
C LYS A 102 -4.97 4.34 -5.76
N ALA A 103 -4.78 3.63 -6.87
CA ALA A 103 -3.68 3.87 -7.81
C ALA A 103 -3.58 5.34 -8.22
N ARG A 104 -2.36 5.84 -8.47
CA ARG A 104 -2.21 7.20 -9.04
C ARG A 104 -2.93 7.27 -10.37
N THR A 105 -3.71 8.32 -10.58
CA THR A 105 -4.23 8.63 -11.91
C THR A 105 -3.04 8.92 -12.80
N GLU A 106 -2.83 8.10 -13.83
CA GLU A 106 -1.81 8.38 -14.84
C GLU A 106 -2.09 9.76 -15.45
N ARG A 107 -1.05 10.60 -15.52
CA ARG A 107 -1.15 11.83 -16.29
C ARG A 107 -1.34 11.43 -17.74
N LYS A 108 -2.55 11.66 -18.26
CA LYS A 108 -2.77 11.63 -19.71
C LYS A 108 -1.95 12.76 -20.32
N PHE A 109 -0.83 12.43 -20.95
CA PHE A 109 -0.15 13.36 -21.84
C PHE A 109 -1.10 13.58 -23.03
N LYS A 110 -1.67 14.78 -23.09
CA LYS A 110 -2.38 15.26 -24.28
C LYS A 110 -1.38 15.80 -25.28
#